data_AF-F8LEN5-F1
#
_entry.id   AF-F8LEN5-F1
#
_cell.length_a   1.000
_cell.length_b   1.000
_cell.length_c   1.000
_cell.angle_alpha   90.00
_cell.angle_beta   90.00
_cell.angle_gamma   90.00
#
_symmetry.space_group_name_H-M   'P 1'
#
loop_
_entity.id
_entity.type
_entity.pdbx_description
1 polymer ?
#
loop_
_entity_poly.entity_id
_entity_poly.type
_entity_poly.pdbx_seq_one_letter_code
_entity_poly.pdbx_strand_id
1 'polypeptide(L)'
;MKEKYDWRTGRSCVFKNHIHLVFVTKYRRNAITDEMLLRLRDLFDETCIQMDAELLEFNGEDDHVHLLVTCPPKLAVSNLVQKLKGKSAYFLRKEYWEQIRDKLWGSHFWSPSYCVVSCGGAPLETVKKYIEEQRRPPKQNQIERSKRFAGRKRTPEENWKWEERR
;
A
#
# COMPACT_ATOMS: atom_id res chain seq x y z
N MET A 1 21.50 -4.48 -2.78
CA MET A 1 20.43 -4.09 -1.83
C MET A 1 19.26 -3.60 -2.67
N LYS A 2 18.06 -4.19 -2.57
CA LYS A 2 16.87 -3.60 -3.22
C LYS A 2 16.55 -2.31 -2.46
N GLU A 3 16.21 -1.23 -3.15
CA GLU A 3 15.72 -0.03 -2.46
C GLU A 3 14.39 -0.40 -1.80
N LYS A 4 14.29 -0.18 -0.48
CA LYS A 4 13.11 -0.55 0.35
C LYS A 4 11.77 0.01 -0.16
N TYR A 5 11.81 0.96 -1.09
CA TYR A 5 10.65 1.71 -1.57
C TYR A 5 10.42 1.58 -3.08
N ASP A 6 11.00 0.56 -3.72
CA ASP A 6 10.82 0.30 -5.14
C ASP A 6 9.45 -0.28 -5.50
N TRP A 7 9.11 -0.19 -6.79
CA TRP A 7 7.93 -0.87 -7.32
C TRP A 7 8.11 -2.40 -7.27
N ARG A 8 7.06 -3.10 -6.86
CA ARG A 8 7.02 -4.57 -6.79
C ARG A 8 6.12 -5.13 -7.88
N THR A 9 6.41 -6.35 -8.33
CA THR A 9 5.65 -7.02 -9.39
C THR A 9 5.12 -8.36 -8.89
N GLY A 10 3.86 -8.65 -9.19
CA GLY A 10 3.27 -9.99 -9.16
C GLY A 10 3.05 -10.52 -10.58
N ARG A 11 2.42 -11.70 -10.70
CA ARG A 11 2.16 -12.35 -11.99
C ARG A 11 1.40 -11.47 -12.99
N SER A 12 0.47 -10.64 -12.49
CA SER A 12 -0.44 -9.82 -13.30
C SER A 12 -0.58 -8.38 -12.79
N CYS A 13 0.33 -7.93 -11.91
CA CYS A 13 0.27 -6.58 -11.34
C CYS A 13 1.65 -6.03 -11.06
N VAL A 14 1.77 -4.71 -11.16
CA VAL A 14 2.89 -3.93 -10.62
C VAL A 14 2.29 -3.01 -9.56
N PHE A 15 2.86 -2.98 -8.37
CA PHE A 15 2.28 -2.29 -7.22
C PHE A 15 3.34 -1.65 -6.34
N LYS A 16 2.95 -0.53 -5.72
CA LYS A 16 3.71 0.18 -4.70
C LYS A 16 2.73 0.54 -3.59
N ASN A 17 2.43 -0.46 -2.75
CA ASN A 17 1.37 -0.40 -1.75
C ASN A 17 1.98 -0.34 -0.36
N HIS A 18 2.41 0.87 0.04
CA HIS A 18 2.88 1.11 1.40
C HIS A 18 1.73 1.52 2.28
N ILE A 19 1.72 1.00 3.50
CA ILE A 19 0.64 1.21 4.45
C ILE A 19 1.29 1.52 5.79
N HIS A 20 0.89 2.63 6.39
CA HIS A 20 1.19 2.94 7.78
C HIS A 20 0.06 2.42 8.66
N LEU A 21 0.42 1.54 9.59
CA LEU A 21 -0.48 0.98 10.59
C LEU A 21 -0.10 1.51 11.96
N VAL A 22 -1.10 1.82 12.78
CA VAL A 22 -0.92 2.15 14.20
C VAL A 22 -1.75 1.22 15.06
N PHE A 23 -1.09 0.55 16.00
CA PHE A 23 -1.73 -0.28 17.02
C PHE A 23 -1.54 0.35 18.39
N VAL A 24 -2.61 0.36 19.17
CA VAL A 24 -2.64 0.97 20.50
C VAL A 24 -2.94 -0.12 21.51
N THR A 25 -2.21 -0.16 22.62
CA THR A 25 -2.47 -1.06 23.73
C THR A 25 -3.88 -0.86 24.29
N LYS A 26 -4.45 -1.93 24.86
CA LYS A 26 -5.72 -1.81 25.55
C LYS A 26 -5.52 -0.88 26.75
N TYR A 27 -6.45 0.06 26.94
CA TYR A 27 -6.45 1.03 28.05
C TYR A 27 -5.33 2.10 28.04
N ARG A 28 -4.36 2.06 27.11
CA ARG A 28 -3.24 3.02 27.04
C ARG A 28 -2.51 3.20 28.38
N ARG A 29 -2.08 2.10 28.98
CA ARG A 29 -1.47 2.05 30.32
C ARG A 29 0.06 1.88 30.29
N ASN A 30 0.71 2.33 29.22
CA ASN A 30 2.17 2.34 29.08
C ASN A 30 2.77 0.94 29.32
N ALA A 31 2.18 -0.07 28.68
CA ALA A 31 2.46 -1.48 28.94
C ALA A 31 3.67 -2.03 28.17
N ILE A 32 4.11 -1.33 27.12
CA ILE A 32 5.22 -1.72 26.26
C ILE A 32 6.52 -1.19 26.85
N THR A 33 7.50 -2.08 27.01
CA THR A 33 8.88 -1.73 27.36
C THR A 33 9.77 -1.79 26.11
N ASP A 34 10.98 -1.22 26.17
CA ASP A 34 11.96 -1.32 25.08
C ASP A 34 12.24 -2.77 24.66
N GLU A 35 12.34 -3.68 25.64
CA GLU A 35 12.54 -5.11 25.37
C GLU A 35 11.36 -5.70 24.59
N MET A 36 10.12 -5.39 25.00
CA MET A 36 8.92 -5.81 24.27
C MET A 36 8.85 -5.17 22.88
N LEU A 37 9.34 -3.94 22.72
CA LEU A 37 9.38 -3.26 21.43
C LEU A 37 10.31 -4.00 20.45
N LEU A 38 11.50 -4.40 20.89
CA LEU A 38 12.41 -5.23 20.10
C LEU A 38 11.74 -6.56 19.73
N ARG A 39 11.09 -7.21 20.71
CA ARG A 39 10.38 -8.47 20.46
C ARG A 39 9.23 -8.32 19.47
N LEU A 40 8.49 -7.22 19.56
CA LEU A 40 7.40 -6.88 18.64
C LEU A 40 7.91 -6.73 17.21
N ARG A 41 9.08 -6.10 17.02
CA ARG A 41 9.70 -5.97 15.71
C ARG A 41 9.90 -7.33 15.06
N ASP A 42 10.50 -8.28 15.77
CA ASP A 42 10.75 -9.63 15.26
C ASP A 42 9.44 -10.35 14.92
N LEU A 43 8.46 -10.30 15.84
CA LEU A 43 7.17 -10.94 15.62
C LEU A 43 6.42 -10.36 14.41
N PHE A 44 6.49 -9.04 14.22
CA PHE A 44 5.87 -8.37 13.08
C PHE A 44 6.59 -8.67 11.78
N ASP A 45 7.93 -8.67 11.77
CA ASP A 45 8.71 -9.03 10.59
C ASP A 45 8.43 -10.47 10.15
N GLU A 46 8.49 -11.43 11.07
CA GLU A 46 8.13 -12.82 10.82
C GLU A 46 6.71 -12.96 10.26
N THR A 47 5.74 -12.23 10.84
CA THR A 47 4.34 -12.27 10.38
C THR A 47 4.19 -11.68 8.99
N CYS A 48 4.88 -10.57 8.70
CA CYS A 48 4.89 -9.96 7.37
C CYS A 48 5.43 -10.95 6.34
N ILE A 49 6.58 -11.59 6.60
CA ILE A 49 7.17 -12.60 5.72
C ILE A 49 6.20 -13.75 5.47
N GLN A 50 5.57 -14.29 6.51
CA GLN A 50 4.58 -15.37 6.41
C GLN A 50 3.35 -15.02 5.56
N MET A 51 3.07 -13.72 5.39
CA MET A 51 1.91 -13.22 4.64
C MET A 51 2.28 -12.63 3.28
N ASP A 52 3.50 -12.89 2.78
CA ASP A 52 4.08 -12.28 1.58
C ASP A 52 4.16 -10.73 1.64
N ALA A 53 4.05 -10.16 2.83
CA ALA A 53 4.23 -8.73 3.11
C ALA A 53 5.68 -8.44 3.52
N GLU A 54 6.00 -7.18 3.74
CA GLU A 54 7.34 -6.76 4.18
C GLU A 54 7.22 -5.63 5.20
N LEU A 55 7.94 -5.76 6.32
CA LEU A 55 8.06 -4.71 7.32
C LEU A 55 9.21 -3.78 6.91
N LEU A 56 8.88 -2.56 6.48
CA LEU A 56 9.89 -1.61 6.02
C LEU A 56 10.53 -0.88 7.20
N GLU A 57 9.68 -0.30 8.05
CA GLU A 57 10.09 0.45 9.24
C GLU A 57 9.12 0.16 10.38
N PHE A 58 9.65 0.21 11.60
CA PHE A 58 8.91 -0.07 12.82
C PHE A 58 9.48 0.74 13.98
N ASN A 59 8.60 1.39 14.72
CA ASN A 59 8.93 1.98 16.02
C ASN A 59 7.66 2.12 16.87
N GLY A 60 7.79 2.52 18.12
CA GLY A 60 6.65 2.79 18.98
C GLY A 60 7.04 3.43 20.29
N GLU A 61 6.02 3.71 21.08
CA GLU A 61 6.11 4.23 22.44
C GLU A 61 5.54 3.18 23.42
N ASP A 62 5.39 3.57 24.68
CA ASP A 62 4.97 2.66 25.75
C ASP A 62 3.48 2.22 25.64
N ASP A 63 2.65 2.94 24.89
CA ASP A 63 1.22 2.64 24.75
C ASP A 63 0.76 2.36 23.31
N HIS A 64 1.61 2.56 22.30
CA HIS A 64 1.27 2.34 20.88
C HIS A 64 2.48 2.08 19.98
N VAL A 65 2.26 1.46 18.83
CA VAL A 65 3.29 1.14 17.84
C VAL A 65 2.90 1.54 16.43
N HIS A 66 3.89 1.91 15.63
CA HIS A 66 3.81 2.34 14.25
C HIS A 66 4.54 1.34 13.35
N LEU A 67 3.86 0.82 12.33
CA LEU A 67 4.45 -0.07 11.33
C LEU A 67 4.30 0.57 9.95
N LEU A 68 5.38 0.66 9.19
CA LEU A 68 5.33 0.91 7.75
C LEU A 68 5.54 -0.42 7.04
N VAL A 69 4.52 -0.89 6.34
CA VAL A 69 4.53 -2.20 5.67
C VAL A 69 4.26 -2.07 4.17
N THR A 70 4.84 -2.96 3.39
CA THR A 70 4.41 -3.21 2.01
C THR A 70 3.45 -4.39 1.97
N CYS A 71 2.27 -4.19 1.40
CA CYS A 71 1.22 -5.23 1.36
C CYS A 71 0.90 -5.64 -0.10
N PRO A 72 0.93 -6.94 -0.44
CA PRO A 72 0.48 -7.41 -1.75
C PRO A 72 -0.99 -7.04 -2.01
N PRO A 73 -1.38 -6.71 -3.25
CA PRO A 73 -2.76 -6.31 -3.56
C PRO A 73 -3.78 -7.45 -3.35
N LYS A 74 -3.34 -8.71 -3.36
CA LYS A 74 -4.15 -9.90 -3.05
C LYS A 74 -4.48 -10.02 -1.56
N LEU A 75 -3.73 -9.35 -0.69
CA LEU A 75 -3.85 -9.49 0.76
C LEU A 75 -4.71 -8.37 1.34
N ALA A 76 -5.83 -8.74 1.94
CA ALA A 76 -6.64 -7.78 2.68
C ALA A 76 -5.88 -7.24 3.89
N VAL A 77 -5.82 -5.91 4.02
CA VAL A 77 -5.11 -5.23 5.13
C VAL A 77 -5.67 -5.66 6.49
N SER A 78 -6.98 -5.86 6.59
CA SER A 78 -7.64 -6.36 7.81
C SER A 78 -7.12 -7.73 8.24
N ASN A 79 -6.85 -8.63 7.28
CA ASN A 79 -6.28 -9.95 7.57
C ASN A 79 -4.84 -9.83 8.09
N LEU A 80 -4.03 -8.95 7.48
CA LEU A 80 -2.67 -8.66 7.96
C LEU A 80 -2.71 -8.12 9.39
N VAL A 81 -3.57 -7.12 9.67
CA VAL A 81 -3.75 -6.55 11.00
C VAL A 81 -4.19 -7.60 12.02
N GLN A 82 -5.13 -8.47 11.65
CA GLN A 82 -5.60 -9.55 12.52
C GLN A 82 -4.44 -10.47 12.93
N LYS A 83 -3.59 -10.87 11.98
CA LYS A 83 -2.45 -11.75 12.24
C LYS A 83 -1.36 -11.08 13.05
N LEU A 84 -1.00 -9.84 12.70
CA LEU A 84 -0.02 -9.04 13.42
C LEU A 84 -0.44 -8.87 14.89
N LYS A 85 -1.65 -8.37 15.15
CA LYS A 85 -2.15 -8.14 16.51
C LYS A 85 -2.36 -9.44 17.28
N GLY A 86 -2.86 -10.49 16.61
CA GLY A 86 -3.11 -11.78 17.23
C GLY A 86 -1.83 -12.49 17.69
N LYS A 87 -0.86 -12.66 16.78
CA LYS A 87 0.42 -13.32 17.10
C LYS A 87 1.19 -12.54 18.16
N SER A 88 1.33 -11.22 18.00
CA SER A 88 2.03 -10.38 18.97
C SER A 88 1.40 -10.41 20.36
N ALA A 89 0.08 -10.28 20.46
CA ALA A 89 -0.61 -10.35 21.75
C ALA A 89 -0.41 -11.69 22.45
N TYR A 90 -0.42 -12.80 21.70
CA TYR A 90 -0.18 -14.14 22.26
C TYR A 90 1.23 -14.26 22.83
N PHE A 91 2.26 -13.94 22.04
CA PHE A 91 3.64 -14.09 22.46
C PHE A 91 4.01 -13.12 23.60
N LEU A 92 3.62 -11.83 23.50
CA LEU A 92 3.93 -10.88 24.58
C LEU A 92 3.27 -11.26 25.90
N ARG A 93 2.03 -11.75 25.88
CA ARG A 93 1.38 -12.23 27.10
C ARG A 93 2.04 -13.49 27.65
N LYS A 94 2.54 -14.36 26.79
CA LYS A 94 3.23 -15.58 27.21
C LYS A 94 4.61 -15.29 27.81
N GLU A 95 5.35 -14.38 27.20
CA GLU A 95 6.75 -14.06 27.55
C GLU A 95 6.85 -13.05 28.69
N TYR A 96 5.90 -12.09 28.79
CA TYR A 96 6.02 -10.93 29.68
C TYR A 96 4.83 -10.74 30.64
N TRP A 97 4.07 -11.81 30.95
CA TRP A 97 2.86 -11.70 31.77
C TRP A 97 3.07 -10.93 33.09
N GLU A 98 4.15 -11.24 33.81
CA GLU A 98 4.45 -10.63 35.11
C GLU A 98 4.68 -9.12 35.03
N GLN A 99 5.16 -8.61 33.89
CA GLN A 99 5.41 -7.18 33.69
C GLN A 99 4.15 -6.40 33.29
N ILE A 100 3.18 -7.06 32.65
CA ILE A 100 2.01 -6.40 32.06
C ILE A 100 0.70 -6.65 32.79
N ARG A 101 0.61 -7.68 33.65
CA ARG A 101 -0.67 -8.10 34.27
C ARG A 101 -1.37 -7.01 35.07
N ASP A 102 -0.61 -6.12 35.71
CA ASP A 102 -1.16 -5.02 36.51
C ASP A 102 -1.71 -3.88 35.61
N LYS A 103 -1.20 -3.76 34.38
CA LYS A 103 -1.61 -2.77 33.38
C LYS A 103 -2.71 -3.30 32.45
N LEU A 104 -2.70 -4.61 32.19
CA LEU A 104 -3.52 -5.32 31.20
C LEU A 104 -4.16 -6.59 31.80
N TRP A 105 -5.01 -6.41 32.80
CA TRP A 105 -5.67 -7.50 33.55
C TRP A 105 -6.70 -8.31 32.73
N GLY A 106 -7.20 -7.74 31.63
CA GLY A 106 -8.14 -8.42 30.73
C GLY A 106 -7.47 -9.45 29.81
N SER A 107 -8.24 -10.07 28.92
CA SER A 107 -7.75 -11.01 27.90
C SER A 107 -7.17 -10.34 26.64
N HIS A 108 -7.14 -9.00 26.59
CA HIS A 108 -6.76 -8.24 25.40
C HIS A 108 -5.49 -7.43 25.64
N PHE A 109 -4.49 -7.63 24.79
CA PHE A 109 -3.28 -6.80 24.78
C PHE A 109 -3.50 -5.49 24.00
N TRP A 110 -4.06 -5.60 22.79
CA TRP A 110 -4.34 -4.45 21.92
C TRP A 110 -5.79 -3.95 22.10
N SER A 111 -6.01 -2.67 21.84
CA SER A 111 -7.34 -2.13 21.51
C SER A 111 -7.93 -2.92 20.33
N PRO A 112 -9.25 -3.13 20.21
CA PRO A 112 -9.83 -3.75 19.01
C PRO A 112 -9.60 -2.89 17.75
N SER A 113 -9.56 -1.57 17.88
CA SER A 113 -9.33 -0.63 16.77
C SER A 113 -7.88 -0.63 16.29
N TYR A 114 -7.66 -0.11 15.08
CA TYR A 114 -6.36 0.19 14.49
C TYR A 114 -6.50 1.39 13.55
N CYS A 115 -5.41 2.14 13.37
CA CYS A 115 -5.35 3.16 12.32
C CYS A 115 -4.67 2.57 11.08
N VAL A 116 -5.13 2.97 9.91
CA VAL A 116 -4.55 2.60 8.62
C VAL A 116 -4.49 3.82 7.73
N VAL A 117 -3.31 4.10 7.18
CA VAL A 117 -3.06 5.22 6.26
C VAL A 117 -2.29 4.68 5.06
N SER A 118 -2.76 4.93 3.85
CA SER A 118 -1.99 4.62 2.65
C SER A 118 -0.82 5.60 2.52
N CYS A 119 0.36 5.07 2.20
CA CYS A 119 1.59 5.84 2.10
C CYS A 119 2.22 5.70 0.71
N GLY A 120 2.81 6.78 0.22
CA GLY A 120 3.47 6.80 -1.07
C GLY A 120 2.49 6.98 -2.24
N GLY A 121 2.94 7.75 -3.23
CA GLY A 121 2.12 8.20 -4.35
C GLY A 121 2.10 9.72 -4.43
N ALA A 122 1.66 10.25 -5.56
CA ALA A 122 1.41 11.67 -5.69
C ALA A 122 0.25 12.06 -4.75
N PRO A 123 0.19 13.32 -4.26
CA PRO A 123 -0.96 13.81 -3.50
C PRO A 123 -2.27 13.48 -4.22
N LEU A 124 -3.33 13.21 -3.45
CA LEU A 124 -4.62 12.79 -4.02
C LEU A 124 -5.11 13.77 -5.11
N GLU A 125 -4.92 15.06 -4.90
CA GLU A 125 -5.26 16.10 -5.87
C GLU A 125 -4.46 16.00 -7.17
N THR A 126 -3.19 15.62 -7.10
CA THR A 126 -2.37 15.38 -8.29
C THR A 126 -2.88 14.17 -9.08
N VAL A 127 -3.25 13.08 -8.39
CA VAL A 127 -3.80 11.88 -9.04
C VAL A 127 -5.16 12.19 -9.67
N LYS A 128 -6.04 12.91 -8.96
CA LYS A 128 -7.34 13.34 -9.49
C LYS A 128 -7.18 14.18 -10.76
N LYS A 129 -6.35 15.22 -10.69
CA LYS A 129 -6.06 16.08 -11.85
C LYS A 129 -5.50 15.28 -13.02
N TYR A 130 -4.54 14.38 -12.76
CA TYR A 130 -3.99 13.50 -13.78
C TYR A 130 -5.06 12.63 -14.45
N ILE A 131 -6.03 12.10 -13.69
CA ILE A 131 -7.16 11.32 -14.22
C ILE A 131 -8.10 12.18 -15.07
N GLU A 132 -8.40 13.41 -14.63
CA GLU A 132 -9.27 14.34 -15.36
C GLU A 132 -8.66 14.77 -16.70
N GLU A 133 -7.34 14.96 -16.73
CA GLU A 133 -6.56 15.36 -17.90
C GLU A 133 -6.25 14.19 -18.84
N GLN A 134 -6.55 12.94 -18.47
CA GLN A 134 -6.33 11.79 -19.35
C GLN A 134 -7.08 11.95 -20.67
N ARG A 135 -6.35 11.71 -21.77
CA ARG A 135 -6.92 11.78 -23.12
C ARG A 135 -8.10 10.82 -23.21
N ARG A 136 -9.29 11.37 -23.46
CA ARG A 136 -10.47 10.56 -23.74
C ARG A 136 -10.38 9.99 -25.16
N PRO A 137 -10.90 8.77 -25.39
CA PRO A 137 -11.10 8.26 -26.73
C PRO A 137 -11.90 9.28 -27.57
N PRO A 138 -11.58 9.44 -28.86
CA PRO A 138 -12.32 10.34 -29.73
C PRO A 138 -13.79 9.93 -29.77
N LYS A 139 -14.69 10.91 -29.79
CA LYS A 139 -16.13 10.65 -29.90
C LYS A 139 -16.44 9.99 -31.25
N GLN A 140 -17.52 9.20 -31.32
CA GLN A 140 -17.89 8.45 -32.53
C GLN A 140 -17.97 9.34 -33.79
N ASN A 141 -18.50 10.56 -33.66
CA ASN A 141 -18.55 11.55 -34.73
C ASN A 141 -17.17 12.06 -35.20
N GLN A 142 -16.18 12.12 -34.30
CA GLN A 142 -14.79 12.43 -34.63
C GLN A 142 -14.12 11.23 -35.31
N ILE A 143 -14.43 10.01 -34.87
CA ILE A 143 -14.00 8.77 -35.53
C ILE A 143 -14.55 8.72 -36.96
N GLU A 144 -15.84 8.97 -37.15
CA GLU A 144 -16.50 8.98 -38.47
C GLU A 144 -15.98 10.08 -39.38
N ARG A 145 -15.76 11.30 -38.86
CA ARG A 145 -15.08 12.37 -39.62
C ARG A 145 -13.68 11.94 -40.05
N SER A 146 -12.86 11.39 -39.14
CA SER A 146 -11.50 10.95 -39.47
C SER A 146 -11.48 9.82 -40.51
N LYS A 147 -12.45 8.89 -40.48
CA LYS A 147 -12.63 7.86 -41.52
C LYS A 147 -13.02 8.44 -42.88
N ARG A 148 -13.86 9.48 -42.93
CA ARG A 148 -14.22 10.18 -44.17
C ARG A 148 -13.01 10.86 -44.83
N PHE A 149 -12.08 11.41 -44.03
CA PHE A 149 -10.85 12.00 -44.55
C PHE A 149 -9.79 10.96 -44.95
N ALA A 150 -9.71 9.82 -44.25
CA ALA A 150 -8.81 8.72 -44.60
C ALA A 150 -9.21 7.98 -45.90
N GLY A 151 -10.49 8.07 -46.31
CA GLY A 151 -11.02 7.47 -47.54
C GLY A 151 -10.85 8.31 -48.81
N ARG A 152 -10.29 9.54 -48.74
CA ARG A 152 -10.08 10.37 -49.93
C ARG A 152 -8.85 9.85 -50.70
N LYS A 153 -9.06 9.04 -51.74
CA LYS A 153 -8.00 8.77 -52.73
C LYS A 153 -7.59 10.12 -53.34
N ARG A 154 -6.29 10.46 -53.31
CA ARG A 154 -5.74 11.64 -53.99
C ARG A 154 -6.09 11.56 -55.46
N THR A 155 -6.44 12.69 -56.07
CA THR A 155 -6.63 12.73 -57.52
C THR A 155 -5.27 12.57 -58.21
N PRO A 156 -5.23 12.07 -59.47
CA PRO A 156 -3.98 11.94 -60.22
C PRO A 156 -3.16 13.25 -60.28
N GLU A 157 -3.85 14.40 -60.36
CA GLU A 157 -3.25 15.74 -60.36
C GLU A 157 -2.58 16.11 -59.03
N GLU A 158 -3.14 15.65 -57.91
CA GLU A 158 -2.56 15.87 -56.58
C GLU A 158 -1.29 15.03 -56.35
N ASN A 159 -1.16 13.87 -57.02
CA ASN A 159 0.06 13.04 -56.96
C ASN A 159 1.22 13.64 -57.75
N TRP A 160 0.96 14.25 -58.92
CA TRP A 160 1.99 14.89 -59.75
C TRP A 160 2.81 15.94 -58.99
N LYS A 161 2.14 16.80 -58.21
CA LYS A 161 2.77 17.88 -57.42
C LYS A 161 3.67 17.40 -56.27
N TRP A 162 3.65 16.12 -55.92
CA TRP A 162 4.51 15.53 -54.89
C TRP A 162 5.79 14.91 -55.46
N GLU A 163 5.79 14.49 -56.72
CA GLU A 163 6.95 13.87 -57.38
C GLU A 163 7.96 14.91 -57.88
N GLU A 164 7.54 16.11 -58.25
CA GLU A 164 8.42 17.24 -58.62
C GLU A 164 9.18 17.87 -57.43
N ARG A 165 8.92 17.43 -56.19
CA ARG A 165 9.53 17.96 -54.97
C ARG A 165 10.50 16.98 -54.27
N ARG A 166 10.87 15.88 -54.93
CA ARG A 166 11.93 14.96 -54.48
C ARG A 166 13.21 15.14 -55.29
#